data_AF-A0A2S7U032-F1
#
_entry.id   AF-A0A2S7U032-F1
#
_cell.length_a   1.000
_cell.length_b   1.000
_cell.length_c   1.000
_cell.angle_alpha   90.00
_cell.angle_beta   90.00
_cell.angle_gamma   90.00
#
_symmetry.space_group_name_H-M   'P 1'
#
loop_
_entity.id
_entity.type
_entity.pdbx_description
1 polymer ?
#
loop_
_entity_poly.entity_id
_entity_poly.type
_entity_poly.pdbx_seq_one_letter_code
_entity_poly.pdbx_strand_id
1 'polypeptide(L)'
;MLEKILTGGPIMVPLVICSLISLAVVYDRWTAFRVNRKTDTRALRSKVLTHLRNNDIQGAVTECESSNGPIASVLLAGLRSYSHLHGKEESSETMRLVVGQVMEDYSAQAMSVVNKRLDVLTTIGTAAPLLGMTGTVTGMIASFAGLADAGSVGGSGGAVADGIAEAMVTTAVGLIVALLAVIPQSVFNRWSDEIELEIEEGTSEVVEFILTHH
;
A
#
# COMPACT_ATOMS: atom_id res chain seq x y z
N MET A 1 11.42 28.86 11.92
CA MET A 1 10.70 27.91 11.04
C MET A 1 9.36 27.46 11.64
N LEU A 2 9.30 27.14 12.95
CA LEU A 2 8.03 26.84 13.65
C LEU A 2 7.02 28.01 13.67
N GLU A 3 7.48 29.27 13.75
CA GLU A 3 6.58 30.44 13.64
C GLU A 3 5.91 30.54 12.27
N LYS A 4 6.64 30.28 11.16
CA LYS A 4 6.09 30.31 9.78
C LYS A 4 5.07 29.19 9.51
N ILE A 5 5.15 28.09 10.24
CA ILE A 5 4.17 27.00 10.21
C ILE A 5 2.86 27.51 10.84
N LEU A 6 2.92 28.22 11.97
CA LEU A 6 1.76 28.88 12.58
C LEU A 6 1.21 30.08 11.77
N THR A 7 1.97 30.62 10.81
CA THR A 7 1.56 31.66 9.85
C THR A 7 1.13 31.08 8.50
N GLY A 8 0.57 29.87 8.43
CA GLY A 8 0.06 29.26 7.18
C GLY A 8 -1.47 29.25 7.06
N GLY A 9 -2.14 30.00 7.94
CA GLY A 9 -3.58 29.98 8.12
C GLY A 9 -4.15 28.66 8.67
N PRO A 10 -5.49 28.58 8.83
CA PRO A 10 -6.17 27.41 9.40
C PRO A 10 -6.00 26.13 8.57
N ILE A 11 -5.68 26.26 7.27
CA ILE A 11 -5.46 25.12 6.34
C ILE A 11 -4.12 24.41 6.59
N MET A 12 -3.22 25.02 7.35
CA MET A 12 -1.95 24.40 7.74
C MET A 12 -2.16 23.23 8.73
N VAL A 13 -3.18 23.31 9.59
CA VAL A 13 -3.52 22.24 10.56
C VAL A 13 -3.85 20.90 9.88
N PRO A 14 -4.78 20.80 8.91
CA PRO A 14 -5.05 19.54 8.22
C PRO A 14 -3.84 19.03 7.43
N LEU A 15 -3.00 19.92 6.87
CA LEU A 15 -1.75 19.50 6.19
C LEU A 15 -0.76 18.83 7.13
N VAL A 16 -0.58 19.35 8.36
CA VAL A 16 0.28 18.72 9.37
C VAL A 16 -0.28 17.37 9.79
N ILE A 17 -1.59 17.25 9.96
CA ILE A 17 -2.24 15.97 10.27
C ILE A 17 -2.00 14.96 9.14
N CYS A 18 -2.19 15.36 7.88
CA CYS A 18 -1.88 14.52 6.72
C CYS A 18 -0.40 14.09 6.70
N SER A 19 0.53 14.98 7.03
CA SER A 19 1.96 14.66 7.12
C SER A 19 2.26 13.61 8.18
N LEU A 20 1.69 13.76 9.38
CA LEU A 20 1.87 12.80 10.47
C LEU A 20 1.27 11.43 10.14
N ILE A 21 0.06 11.40 9.57
CA ILE A 21 -0.57 10.15 9.13
C ILE A 21 0.25 9.48 8.04
N SER A 22 0.73 10.24 7.05
CA SER A 22 1.58 9.71 5.97
C SER A 22 2.83 9.06 6.53
N LEU A 23 3.57 9.74 7.41
CA LEU A 23 4.78 9.20 8.04
C LEU A 23 4.48 7.95 8.89
N ALA A 24 3.39 7.94 9.65
CA ALA A 24 2.99 6.79 10.44
C ALA A 24 2.68 5.56 9.56
N VAL A 25 1.97 5.74 8.46
CA VAL A 25 1.67 4.66 7.50
C VAL A 25 2.93 4.19 6.80
N VAL A 26 3.82 5.09 6.38
CA VAL A 26 5.10 4.75 5.76
C VAL A 26 5.94 3.89 6.71
N TYR A 27 6.02 4.26 7.98
CA TYR A 27 6.76 3.49 8.98
C TYR A 27 6.16 2.10 9.21
N ASP A 28 4.83 2.01 9.42
CA ASP A 28 4.10 0.76 9.57
C ASP A 28 4.36 -0.19 8.39
N ARG A 29 4.16 0.30 7.16
CA ARG A 29 4.35 -0.48 5.93
C ARG A 29 5.80 -0.88 5.73
N TRP A 30 6.75 0.03 5.96
CA TRP A 30 8.17 -0.28 5.83
C TRP A 30 8.58 -1.46 6.72
N THR A 31 8.09 -1.50 7.96
CA THR A 31 8.37 -2.64 8.85
C THR A 31 7.71 -3.94 8.37
N ALA A 32 6.46 -3.89 7.92
CA ALA A 32 5.73 -5.05 7.41
C ALA A 32 6.41 -5.68 6.17
N PHE A 33 6.74 -4.87 5.16
CA PHE A 33 7.44 -5.34 3.97
C PHE A 33 8.85 -5.84 4.28
N ARG A 34 9.56 -5.21 5.22
CA ARG A 34 10.89 -5.66 5.64
C ARG A 34 10.85 -7.01 6.36
N VAL A 35 9.78 -7.32 7.10
CA VAL A 35 9.58 -8.66 7.68
C VAL A 35 9.29 -9.68 6.58
N ASN A 36 8.41 -9.34 5.63
CA ASN A 36 8.07 -10.26 4.53
C ASN A 36 9.27 -10.59 3.62
N ARG A 37 10.13 -9.61 3.33
CA ARG A 37 11.37 -9.81 2.54
C ARG A 37 12.42 -10.70 3.22
N LYS A 38 12.26 -11.07 4.49
CA LYS A 38 13.14 -12.05 5.15
C LYS A 38 12.74 -13.49 4.84
N THR A 39 11.51 -13.72 4.40
CA THR A 39 11.06 -15.05 3.97
C THR A 39 11.55 -15.27 2.54
N ASP A 40 12.36 -16.29 2.34
CA ASP A 40 12.81 -16.69 1.00
C ASP A 40 11.67 -17.46 0.31
N THR A 41 10.80 -16.74 -0.39
CA THR A 41 9.66 -17.32 -1.11
C THR A 41 10.12 -18.38 -2.10
N ARG A 42 11.25 -18.15 -2.76
CA ARG A 42 11.76 -19.04 -3.80
C ARG A 42 12.19 -20.38 -3.20
N ALA A 43 12.86 -20.33 -2.06
CA ALA A 43 13.19 -21.53 -1.29
C ALA A 43 11.92 -22.26 -0.81
N LEU A 44 10.91 -21.53 -0.32
CA LEU A 44 9.63 -22.12 0.10
C LEU A 44 8.95 -22.89 -1.04
N ARG A 45 8.77 -22.24 -2.21
CA ARG A 45 8.16 -22.87 -3.39
C ARG A 45 8.93 -24.10 -3.85
N SER A 46 10.26 -23.99 -3.90
CA SER A 46 11.12 -25.12 -4.28
C SER A 46 10.98 -26.31 -3.32
N LYS A 47 10.86 -26.07 -2.01
CA LYS A 47 10.64 -27.13 -1.01
C LYS A 47 9.25 -27.75 -1.16
N VAL A 48 8.21 -26.92 -1.28
CA VAL A 48 6.82 -27.37 -1.46
C VAL A 48 6.70 -28.27 -2.68
N LEU A 49 7.26 -27.86 -3.82
CA LEU A 49 7.29 -28.67 -5.04
C LEU A 49 8.07 -29.98 -4.87
N THR A 50 9.15 -29.96 -4.09
CA THR A 50 9.93 -31.18 -3.80
C THR A 50 9.12 -32.16 -2.96
N HIS A 51 8.41 -31.69 -1.93
CA HIS A 51 7.51 -32.52 -1.12
C HIS A 51 6.35 -33.08 -1.94
N LEU A 52 5.74 -32.27 -2.81
CA LEU A 52 4.68 -32.71 -3.73
C LEU A 52 5.17 -33.82 -4.67
N ARG A 53 6.35 -33.68 -5.30
CA ARG A 53 6.95 -34.72 -6.15
C ARG A 53 7.25 -36.02 -5.42
N ASN A 54 7.50 -35.96 -4.12
CA ASN A 54 7.73 -37.13 -3.27
C ASN A 54 6.42 -37.74 -2.73
N ASN A 55 5.24 -37.27 -3.19
CA ASN A 55 3.92 -37.62 -2.64
C ASN A 55 3.75 -37.32 -1.14
N ASP A 56 4.54 -36.40 -0.60
CA ASP A 56 4.50 -35.99 0.81
C ASP A 56 3.70 -34.68 0.97
N ILE A 57 2.38 -34.79 0.82
CA ILE A 57 1.46 -33.64 0.93
C ILE A 57 1.49 -33.06 2.36
N GLN A 58 1.63 -33.90 3.39
CA GLN A 58 1.68 -33.44 4.78
C GLN A 58 2.97 -32.67 5.09
N GLY A 59 4.11 -33.09 4.54
CA GLY A 59 5.36 -32.34 4.62
C GLY A 59 5.24 -30.96 3.96
N ALA A 60 4.61 -30.89 2.78
CA ALA A 60 4.36 -29.61 2.10
C ALA A 60 3.47 -28.66 2.93
N VAL A 61 2.41 -29.18 3.56
CA VAL A 61 1.53 -28.40 4.45
C VAL A 61 2.30 -27.89 5.66
N THR A 62 3.11 -28.74 6.30
CA THR A 62 3.88 -28.37 7.51
C THR A 62 4.92 -27.29 7.21
N GLU A 63 5.61 -27.38 6.06
CA GLU A 63 6.56 -26.35 5.65
C GLU A 63 5.85 -25.00 5.44
N CYS A 64 4.67 -25.00 4.81
CA CYS A 64 3.84 -23.80 4.64
C CYS A 64 3.31 -23.24 5.97
N GLU A 65 2.98 -24.09 6.95
CA GLU A 65 2.56 -23.65 8.29
C GLU A 65 3.70 -23.02 9.10
N SER A 66 4.92 -23.50 8.89
CA SER A 66 6.13 -22.96 9.54
C SER A 66 6.61 -21.65 8.91
N SER A 67 6.20 -21.38 7.66
CA SER A 67 6.60 -20.21 6.90
C SER A 67 5.60 -19.08 7.07
N ASN A 68 6.09 -17.87 7.34
CA ASN A 68 5.28 -16.68 7.44
C ASN A 68 5.31 -15.92 6.12
N GLY A 69 4.14 -15.63 5.57
CA GLY A 69 4.02 -14.77 4.39
C GLY A 69 2.71 -14.97 3.63
N PRO A 70 2.36 -14.03 2.73
CA PRO A 70 1.16 -14.12 1.92
C PRO A 70 1.19 -15.37 1.01
N ILE A 71 2.34 -15.68 0.40
CA ILE A 71 2.50 -16.83 -0.48
C ILE A 71 2.34 -18.14 0.27
N ALA A 72 2.89 -18.25 1.49
CA ALA A 72 2.71 -19.42 2.35
C ALA A 72 1.23 -19.68 2.67
N SER A 73 0.46 -18.61 2.95
CA SER A 73 -0.97 -18.74 3.24
C SER A 73 -1.80 -19.22 2.04
N VAL A 74 -1.48 -18.75 0.83
CA VAL A 74 -2.15 -19.18 -0.41
C VAL A 74 -1.79 -20.63 -0.75
N LEU A 75 -0.49 -20.98 -0.71
CA LEU A 75 -0.03 -22.34 -0.94
C LEU A 75 -0.63 -23.31 0.09
N LEU A 76 -0.71 -22.93 1.36
CA LEU A 76 -1.33 -23.74 2.41
C LEU A 76 -2.81 -24.02 2.11
N ALA A 77 -3.57 -23.00 1.70
CA ALA A 77 -4.98 -23.16 1.34
C ALA A 77 -5.16 -24.11 0.15
N GLY A 78 -4.33 -23.95 -0.89
CA GLY A 78 -4.29 -24.84 -2.05
C GLY A 78 -3.96 -26.29 -1.68
N LEU A 79 -2.89 -26.50 -0.90
CA LEU A 79 -2.44 -27.83 -0.46
C LEU A 79 -3.46 -28.53 0.44
N ARG A 80 -4.13 -27.81 1.33
CA ARG A 80 -5.21 -28.37 2.18
C ARG A 80 -6.41 -28.79 1.34
N SER A 81 -6.79 -27.97 0.36
CA SER A 81 -7.87 -28.30 -0.59
C SER A 81 -7.50 -29.54 -1.42
N TYR A 82 -6.27 -29.59 -1.93
CA TYR A 82 -5.73 -30.73 -2.66
C TYR A 82 -5.74 -32.02 -1.81
N SER A 83 -5.25 -31.96 -0.57
CA SER A 83 -5.26 -33.11 0.35
C SER A 83 -6.66 -33.66 0.61
N HIS A 84 -7.68 -32.80 0.67
CA HIS A 84 -9.07 -33.22 0.92
C HIS A 84 -9.71 -33.87 -0.31
N LEU A 85 -9.38 -33.39 -1.51
CA LEU A 85 -9.89 -33.92 -2.78
C LEU A 85 -9.17 -35.20 -3.22
N HIS A 86 -7.86 -35.29 -3.00
CA HIS A 86 -7.08 -36.49 -3.27
C HIS A 86 -7.60 -37.69 -2.46
N GLY A 87 -8.10 -37.46 -1.24
CA GLY A 87 -8.75 -38.51 -0.43
C GLY A 87 -10.12 -38.98 -0.93
N LYS A 88 -10.71 -38.32 -1.95
CA LYS A 88 -12.04 -38.62 -2.49
C LYS A 88 -12.01 -39.20 -3.92
N GLU A 89 -10.83 -39.41 -4.51
CA GLU A 89 -10.66 -39.91 -5.90
C GLU A 89 -11.44 -39.07 -6.94
N GLU A 90 -11.51 -37.76 -6.73
CA GLU A 90 -12.13 -36.83 -7.68
C GLU A 90 -11.28 -36.70 -8.96
N SER A 91 -11.92 -36.39 -10.09
CA SER A 91 -11.22 -36.16 -11.37
C SER A 91 -10.16 -35.06 -11.24
N SER A 92 -9.00 -35.25 -11.88
CA SER A 92 -7.91 -34.25 -11.93
C SER A 92 -8.40 -32.88 -12.43
N GLU A 93 -9.37 -32.86 -13.35
CA GLU A 93 -9.96 -31.61 -13.87
C GLU A 93 -10.77 -30.87 -12.79
N THR A 94 -11.61 -31.58 -12.04
CA THR A 94 -12.36 -31.02 -10.90
C THR A 94 -11.41 -30.53 -9.81
N MET A 95 -10.36 -31.30 -9.53
CA MET A 95 -9.38 -30.97 -8.51
C MET A 95 -8.63 -29.69 -8.86
N ARG A 96 -8.19 -29.55 -10.12
CA ARG A 96 -7.58 -28.31 -10.62
C ARG A 96 -8.51 -27.11 -10.47
N LEU A 97 -9.77 -27.24 -10.87
CA LEU A 97 -10.73 -26.14 -10.82
C LEU A 97 -10.95 -25.69 -9.38
N VAL A 98 -11.20 -26.62 -8.46
CA VAL A 98 -11.47 -26.30 -7.05
C VAL A 98 -10.23 -25.76 -6.36
N VAL A 99 -9.05 -26.38 -6.54
CA VAL A 99 -7.80 -25.90 -5.93
C VAL A 99 -7.41 -24.53 -6.49
N GLY A 100 -7.48 -24.34 -7.81
CA GLY A 100 -7.21 -23.07 -8.45
C GLY A 100 -8.11 -21.96 -7.94
N GLN A 101 -9.43 -22.21 -7.85
CA GLN A 101 -10.39 -21.24 -7.33
C GLN A 101 -10.13 -20.89 -5.85
N VAL A 102 -9.84 -21.88 -5.02
CA VAL A 102 -9.48 -21.64 -3.60
C VAL A 102 -8.20 -20.80 -3.52
N MET A 103 -7.18 -21.10 -4.31
CA MET A 103 -5.94 -20.33 -4.31
C MET A 103 -6.17 -18.89 -4.78
N GLU A 104 -7.01 -18.67 -5.79
CA GLU A 104 -7.38 -17.32 -6.28
C GLU A 104 -8.12 -16.50 -5.20
N ASP A 105 -9.12 -17.09 -4.55
CA ASP A 105 -9.87 -16.44 -3.46
C ASP A 105 -8.95 -16.04 -2.29
N TYR A 106 -8.02 -16.93 -1.91
CA TYR A 106 -7.05 -16.64 -0.85
C TYR A 106 -5.97 -15.66 -1.31
N SER A 107 -5.62 -15.63 -2.59
CA SER A 107 -4.69 -14.65 -3.16
C SER A 107 -5.25 -13.23 -3.04
N ALA A 108 -6.53 -13.05 -3.40
CA ALA A 108 -7.21 -11.77 -3.24
C ALA A 108 -7.24 -11.30 -1.77
N GLN A 109 -7.48 -12.21 -0.83
CA GLN A 109 -7.45 -11.91 0.60
C GLN A 109 -6.04 -11.55 1.08
N ALA A 110 -5.02 -12.31 0.67
CA ALA A 110 -3.63 -12.05 1.02
C ALA A 110 -3.19 -10.67 0.51
N MET A 111 -3.49 -10.37 -0.77
CA MET A 111 -3.19 -9.07 -1.39
C MET A 111 -3.92 -7.91 -0.71
N SER A 112 -5.15 -8.11 -0.25
CA SER A 112 -5.88 -7.10 0.56
C SER A 112 -5.13 -6.74 1.85
N VAL A 113 -4.50 -7.72 2.51
CA VAL A 113 -3.70 -7.49 3.72
C VAL A 113 -2.38 -6.79 3.40
N VAL A 114 -1.71 -7.18 2.30
CA VAL A 114 -0.47 -6.52 1.83
C VAL A 114 -0.73 -5.05 1.49
N ASN A 115 -1.77 -4.79 0.69
CA ASN A 115 -2.15 -3.45 0.23
C ASN A 115 -2.85 -2.59 1.28
N LYS A 116 -3.10 -3.14 2.48
CA LYS A 116 -3.78 -2.42 3.56
C LYS A 116 -3.09 -1.07 3.85
N ARG A 117 -3.88 0.00 3.95
CA ARG A 117 -3.42 1.37 4.24
C ARG A 117 -2.61 2.05 3.12
N LEU A 118 -2.31 1.38 1.99
CA LEU A 118 -1.69 2.06 0.84
C LEU A 118 -2.62 3.12 0.25
N ASP A 119 -3.94 2.87 0.24
CA ASP A 119 -4.96 3.83 -0.20
C ASP A 119 -4.94 5.14 0.59
N VAL A 120 -4.52 5.10 1.85
CA VAL A 120 -4.38 6.31 2.67
C VAL A 120 -3.26 7.19 2.13
N LEU A 121 -2.14 6.60 1.69
CA LEU A 121 -1.05 7.34 1.05
C LEU A 121 -1.51 7.90 -0.30
N THR A 122 -2.27 7.13 -1.09
CA THR A 122 -2.87 7.61 -2.35
C THR A 122 -3.76 8.82 -2.12
N THR A 123 -4.62 8.74 -1.10
CA THR A 123 -5.56 9.79 -0.75
C THR A 123 -4.80 11.04 -0.27
N ILE A 124 -3.78 10.89 0.59
CA ILE A 124 -2.99 12.03 1.06
C ILE A 124 -2.16 12.64 -0.09
N GLY A 125 -1.57 11.81 -0.95
CA GLY A 125 -0.80 12.25 -2.10
C GLY A 125 -1.59 13.10 -3.08
N THR A 126 -2.89 12.83 -3.21
CA THR A 126 -3.81 13.60 -4.07
C THR A 126 -4.48 14.76 -3.34
N ALA A 127 -4.82 14.60 -2.05
CA ALA A 127 -5.52 15.63 -1.28
C ALA A 127 -4.59 16.75 -0.78
N ALA A 128 -3.35 16.45 -0.39
CA ALA A 128 -2.43 17.46 0.17
C ALA A 128 -2.12 18.62 -0.79
N PRO A 129 -1.88 18.41 -2.11
CA PRO A 129 -1.73 19.51 -3.06
C PRO A 129 -2.99 20.34 -3.21
N LEU A 130 -4.18 19.70 -3.24
CA LEU A 130 -5.47 20.39 -3.33
C LEU A 130 -5.74 21.25 -2.10
N LEU A 131 -5.38 20.76 -0.90
CA LEU A 131 -5.43 21.54 0.33
C LEU A 131 -4.45 22.74 0.27
N GLY A 132 -3.23 22.52 -0.22
CA GLY A 132 -2.25 23.58 -0.43
C GLY A 132 -2.74 24.69 -1.37
N MET A 133 -3.35 24.32 -2.51
CA MET A 133 -3.96 25.25 -3.45
C MET A 133 -5.18 25.98 -2.85
N THR A 134 -5.96 25.31 -2.01
CA THR A 134 -7.04 25.97 -1.27
C THR A 134 -6.49 27.01 -0.29
N GLY A 135 -5.33 26.72 0.32
CA GLY A 135 -4.56 27.65 1.15
C GLY A 135 -4.17 28.94 0.41
N THR A 136 -3.67 28.82 -0.83
CA THR A 136 -3.33 30.01 -1.63
C THR A 136 -4.55 30.82 -2.00
N VAL A 137 -5.63 30.18 -2.45
CA VAL A 137 -6.86 30.88 -2.83
C VAL A 137 -7.45 31.65 -1.64
N THR A 138 -7.56 31.00 -0.48
CA THR A 138 -8.11 31.65 0.73
C THR A 138 -7.20 32.76 1.27
N GLY A 139 -5.88 32.58 1.27
CA GLY A 139 -4.92 33.61 1.67
C GLY A 139 -4.92 34.82 0.74
N MET A 140 -5.04 34.61 -0.58
CA MET A 140 -5.20 35.70 -1.54
C MET A 140 -6.51 36.47 -1.34
N ILE A 141 -7.63 35.77 -1.11
CA ILE A 141 -8.93 36.42 -0.82
C ILE A 141 -8.83 37.30 0.43
N ALA A 142 -8.24 36.79 1.51
CA ALA A 142 -8.06 37.56 2.75
C ALA A 142 -7.15 38.78 2.55
N SER A 143 -6.08 38.62 1.79
CA SER A 143 -5.12 39.70 1.49
C SER A 143 -5.78 40.84 0.71
N PHE A 144 -6.58 40.53 -0.32
CA PHE A 144 -7.28 41.55 -1.11
C PHE A 144 -8.47 42.16 -0.36
N ALA A 145 -9.16 41.41 0.50
CA ALA A 145 -10.22 41.96 1.35
C ALA A 145 -9.67 43.00 2.33
N GLY A 146 -8.54 42.72 2.99
CA GLY A 146 -7.87 43.68 3.88
C GLY A 146 -7.40 44.94 3.17
N LEU A 147 -6.99 44.84 1.90
CA LEU A 147 -6.64 45.99 1.07
C LEU A 147 -7.86 46.88 0.76
N ALA A 148 -9.01 46.26 0.48
CA ALA A 148 -10.25 46.98 0.19
C ALA A 148 -10.77 47.77 1.41
N ASP A 149 -10.68 47.18 2.61
CA ASP A 149 -11.12 47.81 3.86
C ASP A 149 -10.18 48.92 4.35
N ALA A 150 -8.87 48.79 4.13
CA ALA A 150 -7.88 49.75 4.60
C ALA A 150 -7.89 51.09 3.81
N GLY A 151 -8.54 51.13 2.65
CA GLY A 151 -8.46 52.26 1.72
C GLY A 151 -7.03 52.47 1.19
N SER A 152 -6.86 53.36 0.22
CA SER A 152 -5.59 53.68 -0.45
C SER A 152 -4.56 54.41 0.44
N VAL A 153 -4.50 54.11 1.74
CA VAL A 153 -3.50 54.64 2.66
C VAL A 153 -2.17 53.93 2.39
N GLY A 154 -1.14 54.71 2.05
CA GLY A 154 0.15 54.29 1.47
C GLY A 154 1.09 53.40 2.31
N GLY A 155 0.55 52.38 2.99
CA GLY A 155 1.27 51.31 3.67
C GLY A 155 0.62 49.92 3.53
N SER A 156 -0.52 49.82 2.83
CA SER A 156 -1.30 48.57 2.68
C SER A 156 -0.68 47.53 1.73
N GLY A 157 0.27 47.93 0.88
CA GLY A 157 0.95 47.00 -0.05
C GLY A 157 1.82 45.95 0.65
N GLY A 158 2.44 46.30 1.79
CA GLY A 158 3.26 45.37 2.57
C GLY A 158 2.43 44.23 3.19
N ALA A 159 1.27 44.58 3.77
CA ALA A 159 0.38 43.60 4.38
C ALA A 159 -0.20 42.61 3.36
N VAL A 160 -0.49 43.07 2.14
CA VAL A 160 -0.92 42.19 1.04
C VAL A 160 0.20 41.26 0.60
N ALA A 161 1.43 41.78 0.48
CA ALA A 161 2.59 40.97 0.11
C ALA A 161 2.88 39.87 1.16
N ASP A 162 2.74 40.19 2.45
CA ASP A 162 2.90 39.22 3.54
C ASP A 162 1.83 38.13 3.50
N GLY A 163 0.55 38.48 3.28
CA GLY A 163 -0.54 37.51 3.19
C GLY A 163 -0.42 36.58 1.97
N ILE A 164 0.05 37.10 0.82
CA ILE A 164 0.37 36.28 -0.35
C ILE A 164 1.56 35.35 -0.06
N ALA A 165 2.59 35.85 0.62
CA ALA A 165 3.76 35.04 0.98
C ALA A 165 3.38 33.88 1.94
N GLU A 166 2.53 34.13 2.93
CA GLU A 166 1.93 33.10 3.79
C GLU A 166 1.18 32.04 2.96
N ALA A 167 0.32 32.49 2.03
CA ALA A 167 -0.44 31.58 1.19
C ALA A 167 0.46 30.66 0.35
N MET A 168 1.54 31.21 -0.24
CA MET A 168 2.53 30.45 -1.01
C MET A 168 3.27 29.40 -0.17
N VAL A 169 3.54 29.70 1.11
CA VAL A 169 4.15 28.72 2.03
C VAL A 169 3.22 27.52 2.22
N THR A 170 1.91 27.75 2.39
CA THR A 170 0.93 26.66 2.55
C THR A 170 0.87 25.74 1.34
N THR A 171 0.97 26.28 0.11
CA THR A 171 1.09 25.43 -1.09
C THR A 171 2.40 24.65 -1.12
N ALA A 172 3.53 25.29 -0.83
CA ALA A 172 4.82 24.60 -0.81
C ALA A 172 4.82 23.42 0.18
N VAL A 173 4.24 23.62 1.37
CA VAL A 173 4.07 22.56 2.37
C VAL A 173 3.17 21.44 1.86
N GLY A 174 2.02 21.77 1.25
CA GLY A 174 1.11 20.78 0.66
C GLY A 174 1.77 19.90 -0.39
N LEU A 175 2.62 20.48 -1.24
CA LEU A 175 3.39 19.74 -2.24
C LEU A 175 4.46 18.83 -1.61
N ILE A 176 5.15 19.31 -0.57
CA ILE A 176 6.14 18.50 0.15
C ILE A 176 5.47 17.31 0.83
N VAL A 177 4.33 17.51 1.51
CA VAL A 177 3.58 16.43 2.16
C VAL A 177 3.10 15.40 1.13
N ALA A 178 2.62 15.86 -0.03
CA ALA A 178 2.24 14.98 -1.12
C ALA A 178 3.43 14.12 -1.61
N LEU A 179 4.60 14.73 -1.77
CA LEU A 179 5.81 14.04 -2.20
C LEU A 179 6.21 12.95 -1.20
N LEU A 180 6.13 13.25 0.09
CA LEU A 180 6.40 12.30 1.17
C LEU A 180 5.41 11.11 1.20
N ALA A 181 4.20 11.27 0.66
CA ALA A 181 3.23 10.19 0.53
C ALA A 181 3.42 9.37 -0.76
N VAL A 182 3.56 10.05 -1.91
CA VAL A 182 3.57 9.42 -3.24
C VAL A 182 4.84 8.62 -3.50
N ILE A 183 6.01 9.10 -3.07
CA ILE A 183 7.28 8.38 -3.30
C ILE A 183 7.27 7.02 -2.60
N PRO A 184 7.03 6.92 -1.27
CA PRO A 184 6.98 5.62 -0.60
C PRO A 184 5.85 4.74 -1.13
N GLN A 185 4.68 5.30 -1.43
CA GLN A 185 3.57 4.55 -2.02
C GLN A 185 3.99 3.86 -3.33
N SER A 186 4.70 4.56 -4.21
CA SER A 186 5.18 3.99 -5.47
C SER A 186 6.15 2.82 -5.25
N VAL A 187 6.98 2.90 -4.20
CA VAL A 187 7.89 1.82 -3.81
C VAL A 187 7.11 0.62 -3.22
N PHE A 188 6.13 0.88 -2.35
CA PHE A 188 5.31 -0.18 -1.75
C PHE A 188 4.46 -0.90 -2.80
N ASN A 189 3.90 -0.18 -3.77
CA ASN A 189 3.16 -0.78 -4.87
C ASN A 189 4.04 -1.76 -5.66
N ARG A 190 5.27 -1.37 -6.01
CA ARG A 190 6.20 -2.28 -6.69
C ARG A 190 6.48 -3.56 -5.90
N TRP A 191 6.61 -3.45 -4.58
CA TRP A 191 6.80 -4.63 -3.72
C TRP A 191 5.53 -5.46 -3.58
N SER A 192 4.35 -4.85 -3.59
CA SER A 192 3.08 -5.57 -3.67
C SER A 192 2.98 -6.36 -4.98
N ASP A 193 3.29 -5.73 -6.11
CA ASP A 193 3.25 -6.36 -7.43
C ASP A 193 4.23 -7.54 -7.52
N GLU A 194 5.44 -7.40 -6.94
CA GLU A 194 6.41 -8.51 -6.83
C GLU A 194 5.83 -9.70 -6.03
N ILE A 195 5.13 -9.44 -4.92
CA ILE A 195 4.49 -10.49 -4.11
C ILE A 195 3.34 -11.15 -4.90
N GLU A 196 2.54 -10.37 -5.63
CA GLU A 196 1.44 -10.88 -6.44
C GLU A 196 1.95 -11.86 -7.51
N LEU A 197 3.01 -11.48 -8.23
CA LEU A 197 3.67 -12.35 -9.20
C LEU A 197 4.19 -13.64 -8.54
N GLU A 198 4.81 -13.55 -7.37
CA GLU A 198 5.28 -14.73 -6.65
C GLU A 198 4.13 -15.69 -6.25
N ILE A 199 2.95 -15.16 -5.91
CA ILE A 199 1.73 -15.94 -5.62
C ILE A 199 1.20 -16.61 -6.88
N GLU A 200 1.09 -15.85 -7.98
CA GLU A 200 0.59 -16.35 -9.27
C GLU A 200 1.45 -17.49 -9.81
N GLU A 201 2.77 -17.33 -9.77
CA GLU A 201 3.69 -18.37 -10.18
C GLU A 201 3.57 -19.62 -9.30
N GLY A 202 3.48 -19.46 -7.96
CA GLY A 202 3.30 -20.60 -7.04
C GLY A 202 1.97 -21.31 -7.23
N THR A 203 0.91 -20.56 -7.54
CA THR A 203 -0.41 -21.12 -7.88
C THR A 203 -0.36 -21.91 -9.18
N SER A 204 0.28 -21.35 -10.20
CA SER A 204 0.46 -22.00 -11.51
C SER A 204 1.24 -23.31 -11.38
N GLU A 205 2.32 -23.32 -10.60
CA GLU A 205 3.13 -24.51 -10.33
C GLU A 205 2.34 -25.64 -9.64
N VAL A 206 1.53 -25.30 -8.64
CA VAL A 206 0.69 -26.29 -7.93
C VAL A 206 -0.39 -26.83 -8.86
N VAL A 207 -1.05 -25.97 -9.64
CA VAL A 207 -2.08 -26.37 -10.60
C VAL A 207 -1.51 -27.24 -11.72
N GLU A 208 -0.33 -26.91 -12.25
CA GLU A 208 0.35 -27.71 -13.27
C GLU A 208 0.75 -29.09 -12.74
N PHE A 209 1.21 -29.16 -11.49
CA PHE A 209 1.53 -30.43 -10.83
C PHE A 209 0.30 -31.36 -10.78
N ILE A 210 -0.88 -30.83 -10.44
CA ILE A 210 -2.14 -31.59 -10.39
C ILE A 210 -2.50 -32.20 -11.75
N LEU A 211 -2.17 -31.51 -12.85
CA LEU A 211 -2.45 -31.98 -14.22
C LEU A 211 -1.46 -33.05 -14.71
N THR A 212 -0.18 -32.95 -14.32
CA THR A 212 0.88 -33.81 -14.87
C THR A 212 1.08 -35.10 -14.07
N HIS A 213 0.73 -35.13 -12.80
CA HIS A 213 1.02 -36.25 -11.89
C HIS A 213 -0.23 -37.04 -11.47
N HIS A 214 -1.35 -36.90 -12.19
CA HIS A 214 -2.60 -37.58 -11.91
C HIS A 214 -3.16 -38.34 -13.12
#